data_AF-A0A1J5FFP9-F1
#
_entry.id   AF-A0A1J5FFP9-F1
#
_cell.length_a   1.000
_cell.length_b   1.000
_cell.length_c   1.000
_cell.angle_alpha   90.00
_cell.angle_beta   90.00
_cell.angle_gamma   90.00
#
_symmetry.space_group_name_H-M   'P 1'
#
loop_
_entity.id
_entity.type
_entity.pdbx_description
1 polymer ?
#
loop_
_entity_poly.entity_id
_entity_poly.type
_entity_poly.pdbx_seq_one_letter_code
_entity_poly.pdbx_strand_id
1 'polypeptide(L)'
;MRKSTLLLSALIAGLLLNGCGESGTSSEDTSALLEGQLVDSYVENADYYCADGSFGTTDINGYFLCQTLPVEFKLGGLKLGEINTLSTDKKVFPQDLLGVARTNLNDTNVIAMARFLQSCDDDNNSENGLKIRAEVKTALQSEIDFNADDIESYVEITVDEVTAAEHLAESTDFANTLDETTLPQTVKTALSAVDSNLSQELKNTLAYMGNEERLAYDVYNKLYETSPLMQFTNIAKNGEYQHITAVQLLIQKYISSDADFTNVDLDPLEYKNTAIEDMTAGVYDIGDIQDLYNTLVAVGQESDQKALEVGCMVEVTDINDLDRDIILAQEENATDITAVFNFLRDGSYSHYWAFDKGLKNMGITDGCCVVGTEYCHPQYPQNENGNKYGQL
;
A
#
# COMPACT_ATOMS: atom_id res chain seq x y z
N MET A 1 -8.28 -33.78 52.32
CA MET A 1 -8.04 -32.81 51.22
C MET A 1 -8.69 -31.49 51.63
N ARG A 2 -7.89 -30.54 52.09
CA ARG A 2 -8.31 -29.42 52.96
C ARG A 2 -8.45 -28.11 52.16
N LYS A 3 -9.69 -27.60 52.17
CA LYS A 3 -10.19 -26.22 52.33
C LYS A 3 -9.24 -25.05 52.07
N SER A 4 -9.72 -24.16 51.19
CA SER A 4 -9.46 -22.72 51.15
C SER A 4 -10.04 -22.01 52.40
N THR A 5 -9.28 -21.07 53.00
CA THR A 5 -9.74 -19.74 53.47
C THR A 5 -8.62 -18.87 54.11
N LEU A 6 -8.48 -17.63 53.60
CA LEU A 6 -8.37 -16.31 54.29
C LEU A 6 -7.24 -15.98 55.31
N LEU A 7 -6.47 -14.89 55.04
CA LEU A 7 -6.47 -13.57 55.75
C LEU A 7 -5.10 -12.84 55.77
N LEU A 8 -5.13 -11.60 55.22
CA LEU A 8 -4.68 -10.32 55.79
C LEU A 8 -3.29 -10.17 56.44
N SER A 9 -2.49 -9.23 55.94
CA SER A 9 -1.91 -8.16 56.78
C SER A 9 -1.38 -7.00 55.92
N ALA A 10 -1.92 -5.82 56.17
CA ALA A 10 -1.34 -4.54 55.73
C ALA A 10 -0.20 -4.14 56.68
N LEU A 11 0.86 -3.53 56.15
CA LEU A 11 1.71 -2.65 56.94
C LEU A 11 2.24 -1.50 56.07
N ILE A 12 1.86 -0.29 56.46
CA ILE A 12 2.36 1.00 55.99
C ILE A 12 3.65 1.30 56.74
N ALA A 13 4.71 1.71 56.04
CA ALA A 13 5.81 2.48 56.62
C ALA A 13 6.41 3.38 55.53
N GLY A 14 6.25 4.69 55.68
CA GLY A 14 6.92 5.69 54.86
C GLY A 14 8.31 6.02 55.40
N LEU A 15 9.21 6.45 54.51
CA LEU A 15 10.41 7.20 54.87
C LEU A 15 10.74 8.23 53.77
N LEU A 16 11.12 9.42 54.24
CA LEU A 16 11.45 10.63 53.48
C LEU A 16 12.93 10.65 53.05
N LEU A 17 13.16 11.15 51.82
CA LEU A 17 14.22 12.02 51.28
C LEU A 17 15.68 11.94 51.79
N ASN A 18 16.60 11.71 50.83
CA ASN A 18 17.82 12.46 50.47
C ASN A 18 18.24 11.92 49.07
N GLY A 19 18.50 12.65 47.99
CA GLY A 19 19.14 13.95 47.88
C GLY A 19 20.63 13.79 47.59
N CYS A 20 21.02 13.37 46.37
CA CYS A 20 22.34 13.66 45.80
C CYS A 20 22.28 13.58 44.28
N GLY A 21 22.56 14.70 43.61
CA GLY A 21 22.61 14.82 42.16
C GLY A 21 23.98 14.44 41.63
N GLU A 22 24.00 13.71 40.53
CA GLU A 22 25.13 13.66 39.62
C GLU A 22 24.57 13.81 38.20
N SER A 23 24.94 14.94 37.59
CA SER A 23 24.61 15.34 36.25
C SER A 23 25.37 14.46 35.25
N GLY A 24 24.71 13.40 34.79
CA GLY A 24 25.10 12.66 33.60
C GLY A 24 24.05 12.86 32.52
N THR A 25 24.18 13.95 31.76
CA THR A 25 23.42 14.12 30.52
C THR A 25 24.03 13.16 29.51
N SER A 26 23.54 11.91 29.46
CA SER A 26 23.69 11.09 28.27
C SER A 26 22.68 11.60 27.25
N SER A 27 23.09 12.62 26.50
CA SER A 27 22.57 12.82 25.17
C SER A 27 22.91 11.56 24.38
N GLU A 28 21.97 10.62 24.35
CA GLU A 28 21.94 9.59 23.31
C GLU A 28 21.90 10.35 21.99
N ASP A 29 23.05 10.38 21.34
CA ASP A 29 23.21 10.81 19.97
C ASP A 29 22.46 9.78 19.12
N THR A 30 21.13 9.93 19.00
CA THR A 30 20.35 9.16 18.04
C THR A 30 20.69 9.70 16.66
N SER A 31 21.86 9.32 16.15
CA SER A 31 22.13 9.41 14.71
C SER A 31 20.98 8.68 14.04
N ALA A 32 20.15 9.41 13.31
CA ALA A 32 19.00 8.83 12.63
C ALA A 32 19.51 7.70 11.74
N LEU A 33 18.94 6.51 11.92
CA LEU A 33 19.32 5.35 11.12
C LEU A 33 18.98 5.63 9.65
N LEU A 34 19.95 5.32 8.78
CA LEU A 34 19.76 5.31 7.34
C LEU A 34 19.13 3.97 6.96
N GLU A 35 17.83 3.99 6.76
CA GLU A 35 17.03 2.85 6.33
C GLU A 35 16.60 3.08 4.89
N GLY A 36 16.79 2.06 4.05
CA GLY A 36 16.31 2.06 2.67
C GLY A 36 16.07 0.65 2.14
N GLN A 37 15.62 0.56 0.89
CA GLN A 37 15.33 -0.70 0.20
C GLN A 37 16.11 -0.78 -1.11
N LEU A 38 16.71 -1.92 -1.40
CA LEU A 38 17.28 -2.22 -2.73
C LEU A 38 16.18 -2.80 -3.63
N VAL A 39 15.94 -2.16 -4.78
CA VAL A 39 14.77 -2.40 -5.64
C VAL A 39 15.16 -2.49 -7.12
N ASP A 40 14.89 -3.64 -7.74
CA ASP A 40 14.51 -3.79 -9.16
C ASP A 40 13.16 -4.49 -9.14
N SER A 41 13.10 -5.61 -8.42
CA SER A 41 12.04 -5.90 -7.43
C SER A 41 12.69 -5.92 -6.05
N TYR A 42 11.99 -6.14 -4.93
CA TYR A 42 12.66 -6.18 -3.62
C TYR A 42 13.77 -7.23 -3.62
N VAL A 43 15.02 -6.78 -3.52
CA VAL A 43 16.18 -7.67 -3.64
C VAL A 43 16.53 -8.24 -2.26
N GLU A 44 16.23 -9.51 -2.04
CA GLU A 44 16.61 -10.25 -0.82
C GLU A 44 18.03 -10.81 -0.96
N ASN A 45 18.75 -10.88 0.17
CA ASN A 45 20.06 -11.55 0.29
C ASN A 45 21.21 -10.86 -0.47
N ALA A 46 21.08 -9.60 -0.87
CA ALA A 46 22.20 -8.77 -1.30
C ALA A 46 23.02 -8.32 -0.09
N ASP A 47 24.34 -8.44 -0.16
CA ASP A 47 25.23 -7.96 0.90
C ASP A 47 25.33 -6.43 0.84
N TYR A 48 25.32 -5.76 2.00
CA TYR A 48 25.59 -4.33 2.09
C TYR A 48 26.64 -4.01 3.15
N TYR A 49 27.45 -2.99 2.88
CA TYR A 49 28.52 -2.51 3.75
C TYR A 49 28.40 -1.00 3.91
N CYS A 50 28.33 -0.53 5.16
CA CYS A 50 28.18 0.86 5.52
C CYS A 50 29.55 1.49 5.86
N ALA A 51 29.67 2.81 5.71
CA ALA A 51 30.93 3.50 5.97
C ALA A 51 31.40 3.48 7.44
N ASP A 52 30.49 3.23 8.39
CA ASP A 52 30.80 3.03 9.81
C ASP A 52 31.36 1.62 10.11
N GLY A 53 31.46 0.75 9.10
CA GLY A 53 31.92 -0.63 9.22
C GLY A 53 30.83 -1.63 9.60
N SER A 54 29.58 -1.19 9.77
CA SER A 54 28.44 -2.11 9.86
C SER A 54 28.14 -2.74 8.49
N PHE A 55 27.59 -3.94 8.51
CA PHE A 55 27.27 -4.71 7.31
C PHE A 55 26.10 -5.65 7.59
N GLY A 56 25.45 -6.11 6.54
CA GLY A 56 24.35 -7.05 6.63
C GLY A 56 23.95 -7.59 5.27
N THR A 57 22.80 -8.25 5.24
CA THR A 57 22.12 -8.67 4.02
C THR A 57 20.75 -8.03 3.96
N THR A 58 20.29 -7.66 2.77
CA THR A 58 18.93 -7.21 2.58
C THR A 58 17.93 -8.30 2.94
N ASP A 59 16.80 -7.92 3.55
CA ASP A 59 15.71 -8.84 3.88
C ASP A 59 14.78 -9.08 2.68
N ILE A 60 13.69 -9.82 2.88
CA ILE A 60 12.72 -10.13 1.83
C ILE A 60 12.15 -8.88 1.14
N ASN A 61 12.03 -7.76 1.86
CA ASN A 61 11.55 -6.49 1.32
C ASN A 61 12.69 -5.57 0.87
N GLY A 62 13.89 -6.13 0.66
CA GLY A 62 15.07 -5.39 0.23
C GLY A 62 15.66 -4.46 1.29
N TYR A 63 15.20 -4.50 2.55
CA TYR A 63 15.63 -3.52 3.56
C TYR A 63 17.10 -3.66 3.92
N PHE A 64 17.79 -2.53 3.98
CA PHE A 64 19.12 -2.39 4.58
C PHE A 64 19.11 -1.30 5.65
N LEU A 65 20.05 -1.41 6.60
CA LEU A 65 20.16 -0.49 7.73
C LEU A 65 21.62 -0.07 7.94
N CYS A 66 21.90 1.22 7.80
CA CYS A 66 23.20 1.84 8.03
C CYS A 66 23.07 3.04 8.98
N GLN A 67 24.18 3.58 9.49
CA GLN A 67 24.18 4.89 10.16
C GLN A 67 24.85 5.97 9.30
N THR A 68 25.74 5.58 8.40
CA THR A 68 26.54 6.50 7.59
C THR A 68 26.65 6.03 6.14
N LEU A 69 26.69 7.01 5.23
CA LEU A 69 27.02 6.82 3.81
C LEU A 69 28.55 6.87 3.60
N PRO A 70 29.07 6.28 2.51
CA PRO A 70 28.35 5.51 1.50
C PRO A 70 27.86 4.15 1.99
N VAL A 71 26.89 3.59 1.26
CA VAL A 71 26.48 2.18 1.37
C VAL A 71 26.89 1.46 0.09
N GLU A 72 27.74 0.45 0.22
CA GLU A 72 28.20 -0.41 -0.87
C GLU A 72 27.34 -1.68 -0.91
N PHE A 73 26.87 -2.07 -2.10
CA PHE A 73 26.08 -3.29 -2.31
C PHE A 73 26.89 -4.33 -3.10
N LYS A 74 26.81 -5.59 -2.67
CA LYS A 74 27.58 -6.71 -3.23
C LYS A 74 26.76 -7.99 -3.33
N LEU A 75 27.18 -8.88 -4.22
CA LEU A 75 26.84 -10.31 -4.18
C LEU A 75 28.15 -11.11 -4.03
N GLY A 76 28.46 -11.54 -2.81
CA GLY A 76 29.78 -12.11 -2.53
C GLY A 76 30.88 -11.06 -2.75
N GLY A 77 31.85 -11.38 -3.60
CA GLY A 77 32.94 -10.47 -4.00
C GLY A 77 32.58 -9.51 -5.15
N LEU A 78 31.45 -9.70 -5.84
CA LEU A 78 31.03 -8.79 -6.91
C LEU A 78 30.41 -7.53 -6.32
N LYS A 79 31.03 -6.37 -6.52
CA LYS A 79 30.46 -5.05 -6.18
C LYS A 79 29.44 -4.63 -7.24
N LEU A 80 28.17 -4.55 -6.85
CA LEU A 80 27.10 -4.04 -7.70
C LEU A 80 27.20 -2.53 -7.90
N GLY A 81 27.54 -1.82 -6.82
CA GLY A 81 27.68 -0.37 -6.83
C GLY A 81 27.71 0.20 -5.42
N GLU A 82 27.66 1.53 -5.32
CA GLU A 82 27.60 2.24 -4.05
C GLU A 82 26.70 3.46 -4.17
N ILE A 83 26.00 3.78 -3.09
CA ILE A 83 25.25 5.03 -2.97
C ILE A 83 25.96 5.99 -2.02
N ASN A 84 26.06 7.24 -2.44
CA ASN A 84 26.62 8.33 -1.64
C ASN A 84 25.52 9.26 -1.08
N THR A 85 24.27 9.05 -1.49
CA THR A 85 23.05 9.72 -1.03
C THR A 85 21.90 8.72 -1.11
N LEU A 86 20.92 8.84 -0.20
CA LEU A 86 19.67 8.08 -0.29
C LEU A 86 18.53 9.02 -0.73
N SER A 87 17.76 8.60 -1.72
CA SER A 87 16.59 9.33 -2.23
C SER A 87 15.50 9.45 -1.15
N THR A 88 14.58 10.41 -1.33
CA THR A 88 13.51 10.68 -0.35
C THR A 88 12.53 9.53 -0.19
N ASP A 89 12.31 8.77 -1.26
CA ASP A 89 11.51 7.55 -1.28
C ASP A 89 12.21 6.36 -0.60
N LYS A 90 13.47 6.54 -0.15
CA LYS A 90 14.32 5.54 0.48
C LYS A 90 14.60 4.29 -0.37
N LYS A 91 14.36 4.33 -1.67
CA LYS A 91 14.66 3.22 -2.58
C LYS A 91 16.03 3.40 -3.21
N VAL A 92 16.64 2.29 -3.61
CA VAL A 92 17.91 2.22 -4.34
C VAL A 92 17.69 1.31 -5.54
N PHE A 93 17.70 1.89 -6.75
CA PHE A 93 17.53 1.16 -8.00
C PHE A 93 18.88 0.85 -8.67
N PRO A 94 18.93 -0.08 -9.65
CA PRO A 94 20.12 -0.27 -10.50
C PRO A 94 20.72 1.02 -11.04
N GLN A 95 19.88 2.01 -11.39
CA GLN A 95 20.30 3.34 -11.81
C GLN A 95 21.12 4.05 -10.73
N ASP A 96 20.68 4.00 -9.47
CA ASP A 96 21.35 4.66 -8.35
C ASP A 96 22.72 4.01 -8.06
N LEU A 97 22.80 2.68 -8.13
CA LEU A 97 24.04 1.92 -7.94
C LEU A 97 25.11 2.28 -8.98
N LEU A 98 24.68 2.56 -10.21
CA LEU A 98 25.56 2.91 -11.33
C LEU A 98 25.75 4.43 -11.51
N GLY A 99 25.13 5.26 -10.66
CA GLY A 99 25.21 6.71 -10.77
C GLY A 99 24.49 7.29 -12.00
N VAL A 100 23.50 6.57 -12.52
CA VAL A 100 22.65 6.96 -13.65
C VAL A 100 21.37 7.58 -13.13
N ALA A 101 20.82 8.57 -13.84
CA ALA A 101 19.53 9.15 -13.46
C ALA A 101 18.41 8.10 -13.61
N ARG A 102 17.51 8.00 -12.61
CA ARG A 102 16.38 7.03 -12.63
C ARG A 102 15.48 7.14 -13.87
N THR A 103 15.39 8.33 -14.46
CA THR A 103 14.64 8.57 -15.71
C THR A 103 15.29 7.98 -16.96
N ASN A 104 16.54 7.53 -16.89
CA ASN A 104 17.25 6.90 -17.99
C ASN A 104 17.12 5.37 -17.94
N LEU A 105 15.95 4.88 -18.35
CA LEU A 105 15.62 3.45 -18.39
C LEU A 105 16.25 2.69 -19.58
N ASN A 106 16.93 3.40 -20.49
CA ASN A 106 17.54 2.82 -21.69
C ASN A 106 19.07 2.70 -21.61
N ASP A 107 19.66 2.94 -20.44
CA ASP A 107 21.10 2.79 -20.26
C ASP A 107 21.49 1.30 -20.31
N THR A 108 22.41 0.94 -21.20
CA THR A 108 22.79 -0.45 -21.43
C THR A 108 23.41 -1.12 -20.21
N ASN A 109 24.11 -0.35 -19.36
CA ASN A 109 24.71 -0.91 -18.14
C ASN A 109 23.65 -1.13 -17.06
N VAL A 110 22.67 -0.23 -16.97
CA VAL A 110 21.51 -0.38 -16.08
C VAL A 110 20.69 -1.60 -16.48
N ILE A 111 20.38 -1.77 -17.77
CA ILE A 111 19.65 -2.95 -18.26
C ILE A 111 20.45 -4.23 -18.00
N ALA A 112 21.76 -4.21 -18.19
CA ALA A 112 22.61 -5.37 -17.87
C ALA A 112 22.60 -5.71 -16.37
N MET A 113 22.59 -4.69 -15.48
CA MET A 113 22.46 -4.89 -14.03
C MET A 113 21.11 -5.50 -13.67
N ALA A 114 20.01 -4.96 -14.19
CA ALA A 114 18.66 -5.49 -13.97
C ALA A 114 18.56 -6.94 -14.45
N ARG A 115 19.00 -7.22 -15.68
CA ARG A 115 19.03 -8.56 -16.27
C ARG A 115 19.86 -9.54 -15.43
N PHE A 116 20.99 -9.10 -14.89
CA PHE A 116 21.81 -9.88 -13.98
C PHE A 116 21.06 -10.20 -12.67
N LEU A 117 20.53 -9.18 -11.99
CA LEU A 117 19.80 -9.35 -10.73
C LEU A 117 18.59 -10.26 -10.89
N GLN A 118 17.79 -10.06 -11.93
CA GLN A 118 16.62 -10.88 -12.23
C GLN A 118 16.98 -12.32 -12.58
N SER A 119 18.13 -12.56 -13.22
CA SER A 119 18.62 -13.93 -13.47
C SER A 119 19.18 -14.62 -12.23
N CYS A 120 19.54 -13.85 -11.20
CA CYS A 120 20.02 -14.39 -9.93
C CYS A 120 18.90 -14.83 -8.98
N ASP A 121 17.66 -14.44 -9.26
CA ASP A 121 16.47 -14.79 -8.48
C ASP A 121 16.23 -16.31 -8.42
N ASP A 122 15.72 -16.85 -7.30
CA ASP A 122 15.71 -18.29 -7.06
C ASP A 122 14.65 -19.07 -7.84
N ASP A 123 13.49 -18.47 -8.12
CA ASP A 123 12.39 -19.07 -8.85
C ASP A 123 12.26 -18.57 -10.32
N ASN A 124 13.06 -17.58 -10.70
CA ASN A 124 13.04 -16.88 -12.00
C ASN A 124 11.73 -16.13 -12.25
N ASN A 125 11.10 -15.59 -11.20
CA ASN A 125 9.94 -14.75 -11.30
C ASN A 125 10.22 -13.38 -10.68
N SER A 126 10.68 -12.42 -11.48
CA SER A 126 11.00 -11.08 -10.99
C SER A 126 9.80 -10.32 -10.43
N GLU A 127 8.57 -10.71 -10.77
CA GLU A 127 7.34 -10.04 -10.32
C GLU A 127 7.06 -10.26 -8.82
N ASN A 128 7.61 -11.30 -8.18
CA ASN A 128 7.29 -11.64 -6.78
C ASN A 128 8.39 -11.28 -5.76
N GLY A 129 9.36 -10.45 -6.15
CA GLY A 129 10.60 -10.21 -5.40
C GLY A 129 11.82 -10.80 -6.12
N LEU A 130 13.02 -10.45 -5.67
CA LEU A 130 14.27 -11.02 -6.20
C LEU A 130 15.04 -11.68 -5.06
N LYS A 131 14.85 -12.99 -4.90
CA LYS A 131 15.56 -13.75 -3.88
C LYS A 131 16.85 -14.30 -4.42
N ILE A 132 17.94 -13.59 -4.18
CA ILE A 132 19.24 -13.97 -4.73
C ILE A 132 19.69 -15.34 -4.21
N ARG A 133 19.86 -16.29 -5.14
CA ARG A 133 20.35 -17.66 -4.88
C ARG A 133 21.67 -17.63 -4.10
N ALA A 134 21.79 -18.44 -3.05
CA ALA A 134 23.00 -18.52 -2.23
C ALA A 134 24.23 -19.00 -3.03
N GLU A 135 24.00 -19.79 -4.08
CA GLU A 135 25.02 -20.31 -4.99
C GLU A 135 25.71 -19.19 -5.78
N VAL A 136 24.98 -18.13 -6.15
CA VAL A 136 25.52 -16.97 -6.87
C VAL A 136 26.61 -16.30 -6.04
N LYS A 137 26.30 -15.99 -4.78
CA LYS A 137 27.26 -15.39 -3.83
C LYS A 137 28.46 -16.30 -3.58
N THR A 138 28.24 -17.61 -3.53
CA THR A 138 29.31 -18.60 -3.32
C THR A 138 30.25 -18.69 -4.52
N ALA A 139 29.72 -18.53 -5.74
CA ALA A 139 30.49 -18.58 -6.99
C ALA A 139 31.30 -17.29 -7.21
N LEU A 140 30.74 -16.13 -6.84
CA LEU A 140 31.36 -14.82 -6.99
C LEU A 140 32.32 -14.52 -5.82
N GLN A 141 33.51 -15.11 -5.79
CA GLN A 141 34.47 -14.89 -4.68
C GLN A 141 35.54 -13.83 -4.96
N SER A 142 35.71 -13.43 -6.21
CA SER A 142 36.71 -12.42 -6.56
C SER A 142 36.17 -11.03 -6.26
N GLU A 143 36.95 -10.20 -5.58
CA GLU A 143 36.62 -8.78 -5.38
C GLU A 143 36.78 -8.04 -6.71
N ILE A 144 35.67 -7.86 -7.41
CA ILE A 144 35.59 -7.20 -8.72
C ILE A 144 34.38 -6.26 -8.74
N ASP A 145 34.47 -5.22 -9.56
CA ASP A 145 33.33 -4.34 -9.84
C ASP A 145 32.44 -4.95 -10.93
N PHE A 146 31.14 -4.71 -10.84
CA PHE A 146 30.18 -5.09 -11.88
C PHE A 146 30.57 -4.49 -13.22
N ASN A 147 30.58 -5.34 -14.25
CA ASN A 147 30.79 -4.96 -15.63
C ASN A 147 29.68 -5.58 -16.50
N ALA A 148 28.99 -4.73 -17.26
CA ALA A 148 27.89 -5.14 -18.15
C ALA A 148 28.33 -6.14 -19.21
N ASP A 149 29.59 -6.06 -19.67
CA ASP A 149 30.13 -6.97 -20.69
C ASP A 149 30.38 -8.40 -20.14
N ASP A 150 30.39 -8.57 -18.81
CA ASP A 150 30.81 -9.80 -18.14
C ASP A 150 29.65 -10.55 -17.47
N ILE A 151 28.39 -10.13 -17.64
CA ILE A 151 27.24 -10.71 -16.92
C ILE A 151 27.08 -12.23 -17.11
N GLU A 152 27.40 -12.76 -18.29
CA GLU A 152 27.35 -14.19 -18.59
C GLU A 152 28.42 -15.00 -17.83
N SER A 153 29.47 -14.33 -17.35
CA SER A 153 30.50 -14.94 -16.50
C SER A 153 30.09 -15.00 -15.03
N TYR A 154 29.12 -14.18 -14.62
CA TYR A 154 28.68 -14.08 -13.23
C TYR A 154 27.60 -15.11 -12.88
N VAL A 155 26.66 -15.32 -13.80
CA VAL A 155 25.52 -16.24 -13.64
C VAL A 155 25.04 -16.74 -15.00
N GLU A 156 24.34 -17.88 -15.02
CA GLU A 156 23.54 -18.26 -16.19
C GLU A 156 22.39 -17.28 -16.35
N ILE A 157 22.35 -16.57 -17.48
CA ILE A 157 21.33 -15.57 -17.73
C ILE A 157 20.03 -16.25 -18.19
N THR A 158 18.98 -16.10 -17.39
CA THR A 158 17.65 -16.71 -17.61
C THR A 158 16.62 -15.71 -18.13
N VAL A 159 16.87 -14.41 -17.94
CA VAL A 159 15.99 -13.32 -18.39
C VAL A 159 16.57 -12.62 -19.62
N ASP A 160 15.75 -12.34 -20.63
CA ASP A 160 16.17 -11.60 -21.80
C ASP A 160 16.21 -10.07 -21.54
N GLU A 161 16.88 -9.34 -22.41
CA GLU A 161 17.11 -7.90 -22.24
C GLU A 161 15.81 -7.08 -22.25
N VAL A 162 14.81 -7.48 -23.05
CA VAL A 162 13.55 -6.73 -23.18
C VAL A 162 12.74 -6.91 -21.91
N THR A 163 12.54 -8.16 -21.49
CA THR A 163 11.83 -8.49 -20.25
C THR A 163 12.46 -7.79 -19.05
N ALA A 164 13.80 -7.79 -18.96
CA ALA A 164 14.49 -7.14 -17.86
C ALA A 164 14.33 -5.62 -17.84
N ALA A 165 14.34 -4.99 -19.03
CA ALA A 165 14.13 -3.55 -19.16
C ALA A 165 12.67 -3.15 -18.86
N GLU A 166 11.70 -3.95 -19.29
CA GLU A 166 10.28 -3.74 -19.01
C GLU A 166 10.01 -3.83 -17.50
N HIS A 167 10.50 -4.87 -16.83
CA HIS A 167 10.37 -5.03 -15.39
C HIS A 167 10.97 -3.86 -14.60
N LEU A 168 12.20 -3.44 -14.95
CA LEU A 168 12.85 -2.31 -14.30
C LEU A 168 12.06 -1.00 -14.49
N ALA A 169 11.50 -0.80 -15.69
CA ALA A 169 10.68 0.36 -15.99
C ALA A 169 9.41 0.36 -15.12
N GLU A 170 8.70 -0.76 -15.06
CA GLU A 170 7.48 -0.91 -14.27
C GLU A 170 7.72 -0.68 -12.77
N SER A 171 8.79 -1.24 -12.21
CA SER A 171 9.10 -1.07 -10.78
C SER A 171 9.53 0.36 -10.43
N THR A 172 10.28 1.00 -11.34
CA THR A 172 10.68 2.41 -11.20
C THR A 172 9.44 3.32 -11.28
N ASP A 173 8.56 3.08 -12.25
CA ASP A 173 7.35 3.88 -12.46
C ASP A 173 6.33 3.69 -11.33
N PHE A 174 6.15 2.46 -10.83
CA PHE A 174 5.31 2.18 -9.67
C PHE A 174 5.82 2.92 -8.43
N ALA A 175 7.14 2.92 -8.20
CA ALA A 175 7.73 3.64 -7.08
C ALA A 175 7.55 5.16 -7.17
N ASN A 176 7.73 5.73 -8.36
CA ASN A 176 7.51 7.15 -8.61
C ASN A 176 6.03 7.52 -8.40
N THR A 177 5.12 6.72 -8.96
CA THR A 177 3.67 6.90 -8.80
C THR A 177 3.28 6.90 -7.32
N LEU A 178 3.80 5.93 -6.56
CA LEU A 178 3.53 5.82 -5.13
C LEU A 178 4.04 7.04 -4.34
N ASP A 179 5.21 7.57 -4.69
CA ASP A 179 5.79 8.77 -4.05
C ASP A 179 4.93 10.02 -4.31
N GLU A 180 4.42 10.18 -5.53
CA GLU A 180 3.57 11.30 -5.94
C GLU A 180 2.18 11.31 -5.30
N THR A 181 1.68 10.16 -4.84
CA THR A 181 0.37 10.10 -4.17
C THR A 181 0.33 10.81 -2.81
N THR A 182 -0.86 11.21 -2.36
CA THR A 182 -1.09 11.75 -1.00
C THR A 182 -1.48 10.69 0.02
N LEU A 183 -1.35 9.39 -0.33
CA LEU A 183 -1.73 8.29 0.53
C LEU A 183 -0.94 8.30 1.85
N PRO A 184 -1.53 7.84 2.98
CA PRO A 184 -0.81 7.72 4.25
C PRO A 184 0.43 6.82 4.12
N GLN A 185 1.49 7.15 4.86
CA GLN A 185 2.75 6.38 4.81
C GLN A 185 2.55 4.89 5.11
N THR A 186 1.61 4.53 5.98
CA THR A 186 1.28 3.14 6.29
C THR A 186 0.73 2.39 5.08
N VAL A 187 -0.08 3.06 4.26
CA VAL A 187 -0.62 2.52 3.00
C VAL A 187 0.49 2.41 1.96
N LYS A 188 1.34 3.45 1.85
CA LYS A 188 2.50 3.41 0.94
C LYS A 188 3.44 2.25 1.29
N THR A 189 3.76 2.05 2.57
CA THR A 189 4.60 0.93 3.02
C THR A 189 3.97 -0.43 2.72
N ALA A 190 2.65 -0.57 2.81
CA ALA A 190 1.95 -1.80 2.43
C ALA A 190 2.03 -2.04 0.91
N LEU A 191 1.75 -1.02 0.10
CA LEU A 191 1.84 -1.10 -1.36
C LEU A 191 3.28 -1.41 -1.81
N SER A 192 4.28 -0.92 -1.07
CA SER A 192 5.69 -1.21 -1.29
C SER A 192 6.23 -2.42 -0.49
N ALA A 193 5.38 -3.34 -0.06
CA ALA A 193 5.83 -4.63 0.47
C ALA A 193 5.99 -5.67 -0.66
N VAL A 194 6.67 -6.77 -0.39
CA VAL A 194 6.72 -7.92 -1.30
C VAL A 194 5.33 -8.43 -1.63
N ASP A 195 5.19 -8.93 -2.84
CA ASP A 195 3.95 -9.46 -3.37
C ASP A 195 3.50 -10.72 -2.63
N SER A 196 2.22 -10.73 -2.29
CA SER A 196 1.54 -11.88 -1.70
C SER A 196 1.06 -12.82 -2.81
N ASN A 197 1.06 -14.13 -2.55
CA ASN A 197 0.46 -15.08 -3.47
C ASN A 197 -1.07 -15.02 -3.36
N LEU A 198 -1.74 -14.44 -4.36
CA LEU A 198 -3.19 -14.28 -4.35
C LEU A 198 -3.92 -15.45 -5.02
N SER A 199 -5.02 -15.89 -4.40
CA SER A 199 -5.99 -16.73 -5.07
C SER A 199 -6.78 -15.96 -6.14
N GLN A 200 -7.47 -16.68 -7.02
CA GLN A 200 -8.38 -16.06 -7.98
C GLN A 200 -9.52 -15.30 -7.30
N GLU A 201 -9.98 -15.78 -6.14
CA GLU A 201 -11.05 -15.13 -5.38
C GLU A 201 -10.57 -13.77 -4.88
N LEU A 202 -9.38 -13.70 -4.30
CA LEU A 202 -8.79 -12.44 -3.81
C LEU A 202 -8.40 -11.49 -4.95
N LYS A 203 -7.98 -11.99 -6.13
CA LYS A 203 -7.82 -11.14 -7.32
C LYS A 203 -9.14 -10.49 -7.75
N ASN A 204 -10.23 -11.26 -7.74
CA ASN A 204 -11.54 -10.75 -8.12
C ASN A 204 -12.09 -9.69 -7.14
N THR A 205 -11.72 -9.74 -5.85
CA THR A 205 -12.11 -8.67 -4.92
C THR A 205 -11.46 -7.33 -5.28
N LEU A 206 -10.24 -7.32 -5.85
CA LEU A 206 -9.60 -6.09 -6.32
C LEU A 206 -10.40 -5.43 -7.45
N ALA A 207 -10.89 -6.21 -8.41
CA ALA A 207 -11.75 -5.68 -9.48
C ALA A 207 -13.08 -5.14 -8.95
N TYR A 208 -13.71 -5.88 -8.03
CA TYR A 208 -14.99 -5.48 -7.45
C TYR A 208 -14.84 -4.21 -6.61
N MET A 209 -13.86 -4.18 -5.70
CA MET A 209 -13.58 -3.02 -4.85
C MET A 209 -13.16 -1.80 -5.67
N GLY A 210 -12.38 -1.98 -6.75
CA GLY A 210 -12.03 -0.87 -7.65
C GLY A 210 -13.25 -0.24 -8.32
N ASN A 211 -14.21 -1.07 -8.74
CA ASN A 211 -15.49 -0.63 -9.29
C ASN A 211 -16.41 -0.01 -8.23
N GLU A 212 -16.43 -0.55 -7.01
CA GLU A 212 -17.25 -0.09 -5.89
C GLU A 212 -16.83 1.29 -5.37
N GLU A 213 -15.53 1.51 -5.15
CA GLU A 213 -14.98 2.81 -4.76
C GLU A 213 -15.19 3.86 -5.86
N ARG A 214 -15.09 3.44 -7.12
CA ARG A 214 -15.45 4.29 -8.26
C ARG A 214 -16.94 4.63 -8.26
N LEU A 215 -17.80 3.67 -7.92
CA LEU A 215 -19.23 3.90 -7.80
C LEU A 215 -19.54 4.92 -6.71
N ALA A 216 -18.92 4.83 -5.53
CA ALA A 216 -19.10 5.82 -4.48
C ALA A 216 -18.75 7.24 -4.97
N TYR A 217 -17.57 7.39 -5.59
CA TYR A 217 -17.13 8.66 -6.18
C TYR A 217 -18.13 9.23 -7.20
N ASP A 218 -18.60 8.40 -8.13
CA ASP A 218 -19.51 8.81 -9.20
C ASP A 218 -20.91 9.11 -8.67
N VAL A 219 -21.45 8.30 -7.75
CA VAL A 219 -22.75 8.54 -7.10
C VAL A 219 -22.71 9.88 -6.37
N TYR A 220 -21.67 10.16 -5.59
CA TYR A 220 -21.59 11.41 -4.82
C TYR A 220 -21.49 12.64 -5.70
N ASN A 221 -20.61 12.61 -6.71
CA ASN A 221 -20.54 13.70 -7.67
C ASN A 221 -21.86 13.88 -8.44
N LYS A 222 -22.53 12.79 -8.80
CA LYS A 222 -23.82 12.85 -9.50
C LYS A 222 -24.93 13.42 -8.64
N LEU A 223 -25.03 13.00 -7.38
CA LEU A 223 -26.06 13.48 -6.45
C LEU A 223 -25.81 14.92 -6.02
N TYR A 224 -24.55 15.37 -6.00
CA TYR A 224 -24.23 16.78 -5.74
C TYR A 224 -24.85 17.73 -6.79
N GLU A 225 -25.03 17.29 -8.05
CA GLU A 225 -25.66 18.10 -9.11
C GLU A 225 -27.11 18.48 -8.78
N THR A 226 -27.86 17.57 -8.14
CA THR A 226 -29.28 17.76 -7.80
C THR A 226 -29.50 18.14 -6.34
N SER A 227 -28.58 17.73 -5.46
CA SER A 227 -28.61 17.94 -4.01
C SER A 227 -27.25 18.51 -3.56
N PRO A 228 -27.05 19.84 -3.63
CA PRO A 228 -25.75 20.50 -3.50
C PRO A 228 -25.26 20.58 -2.03
N LEU A 229 -25.26 19.45 -1.35
CA LEU A 229 -24.73 19.26 -0.01
C LEU A 229 -23.22 19.04 -0.11
N MET A 230 -22.43 19.94 0.49
CA MET A 230 -20.96 19.90 0.44
C MET A 230 -20.35 18.56 0.89
N GLN A 231 -21.10 17.79 1.69
CA GLN A 231 -20.73 16.46 2.15
C GLN A 231 -20.35 15.54 0.97
N PHE A 232 -21.15 15.51 -0.10
CA PHE A 232 -20.89 14.66 -1.26
C PHE A 232 -19.57 15.00 -1.96
N THR A 233 -19.36 16.27 -2.32
CA THR A 233 -18.13 16.66 -3.03
C THR A 233 -16.89 16.53 -2.14
N ASN A 234 -17.01 16.72 -0.82
CA ASN A 234 -15.88 16.58 0.09
C ASN A 234 -15.48 15.11 0.25
N ILE A 235 -16.46 14.21 0.43
CA ILE A 235 -16.20 12.77 0.53
C ILE A 235 -15.60 12.24 -0.78
N ALA A 236 -16.20 12.56 -1.94
CA ALA A 236 -15.69 12.12 -3.23
C ALA A 236 -14.24 12.59 -3.49
N LYS A 237 -13.92 13.85 -3.21
CA LYS A 237 -12.59 14.42 -3.51
C LYS A 237 -11.50 13.99 -2.53
N ASN A 238 -11.85 13.80 -1.26
CA ASN A 238 -10.87 13.59 -0.20
C ASN A 238 -10.78 12.12 0.26
N GLY A 239 -11.90 11.40 0.26
CA GLY A 239 -12.00 10.00 0.66
C GLY A 239 -11.91 9.08 -0.55
N GLU A 240 -12.96 9.05 -1.38
CA GLU A 240 -13.07 8.07 -2.48
C GLU A 240 -11.95 8.21 -3.51
N TYR A 241 -11.46 9.42 -3.75
CA TYR A 241 -10.27 9.61 -4.58
C TYR A 241 -9.06 8.83 -4.06
N GLN A 242 -8.82 8.86 -2.74
CA GLN A 242 -7.71 8.14 -2.12
C GLN A 242 -7.97 6.63 -2.12
N HIS A 243 -9.22 6.20 -1.93
CA HIS A 243 -9.59 4.79 -1.99
C HIS A 243 -9.36 4.20 -3.38
N ILE A 244 -9.89 4.85 -4.42
CA ILE A 244 -9.68 4.46 -5.83
C ILE A 244 -8.18 4.43 -6.14
N THR A 245 -7.43 5.44 -5.72
CA THR A 245 -5.96 5.48 -5.91
C THR A 245 -5.29 4.27 -5.26
N ALA A 246 -5.65 3.93 -4.02
CA ALA A 246 -5.05 2.81 -3.30
C ALA A 246 -5.39 1.45 -3.95
N VAL A 247 -6.63 1.26 -4.42
CA VAL A 247 -7.05 0.01 -5.09
C VAL A 247 -6.44 -0.08 -6.49
N GLN A 248 -6.39 1.01 -7.26
CA GLN A 248 -5.66 1.03 -8.54
C GLN A 248 -4.20 0.62 -8.36
N LEU A 249 -3.53 1.07 -7.28
CA LEU A 249 -2.16 0.66 -6.99
C LEU A 249 -2.04 -0.83 -6.60
N LEU A 250 -3.04 -1.40 -5.91
CA LEU A 250 -3.10 -2.86 -5.71
C LEU A 250 -3.31 -3.63 -7.02
N ILE A 251 -4.19 -3.14 -7.89
CA ILE A 251 -4.40 -3.73 -9.22
C ILE A 251 -3.11 -3.62 -10.04
N GLN A 252 -2.43 -2.46 -10.00
CA GLN A 252 -1.14 -2.27 -10.66
C GLN A 252 -0.09 -3.27 -10.22
N LYS A 253 -0.04 -3.53 -8.91
CA LYS A 253 0.85 -4.49 -8.28
C LYS A 253 0.57 -5.94 -8.69
N TYR A 254 -0.69 -6.37 -8.65
CA TYR A 254 -1.03 -7.81 -8.71
C TYR A 254 -1.59 -8.33 -10.03
N ILE A 255 -1.98 -7.43 -10.94
CA ILE A 255 -2.79 -7.77 -12.11
C ILE A 255 -2.04 -7.37 -13.36
N SER A 256 -1.57 -8.35 -14.13
CA SER A 256 -0.79 -8.09 -15.36
C SER A 256 -1.71 -7.76 -16.53
N SER A 257 -2.95 -8.28 -16.53
CA SER A 257 -3.98 -7.96 -17.52
C SER A 257 -5.39 -8.08 -16.97
N ASP A 258 -6.36 -7.39 -17.57
CA ASP A 258 -7.78 -7.49 -17.19
C ASP A 258 -8.33 -8.92 -17.32
N ALA A 259 -7.68 -9.78 -18.13
CA ALA A 259 -8.03 -11.20 -18.26
C ALA A 259 -7.72 -12.02 -16.98
N ASP A 260 -6.96 -11.46 -16.04
CA ASP A 260 -6.71 -12.07 -14.73
C ASP A 260 -7.94 -11.99 -13.82
N PHE A 261 -8.91 -11.12 -14.13
CA PHE A 261 -10.19 -11.08 -13.44
C PHE A 261 -11.19 -12.04 -14.08
N THR A 262 -11.91 -12.80 -13.25
CA THR A 262 -12.95 -13.74 -13.73
C THR A 262 -14.37 -13.30 -13.37
N ASN A 263 -14.51 -12.15 -12.71
CA ASN A 263 -15.78 -11.56 -12.29
C ASN A 263 -16.16 -10.30 -13.09
N VAL A 264 -15.38 -9.94 -14.12
CA VAL A 264 -15.72 -8.90 -15.10
C VAL A 264 -16.59 -9.55 -16.19
N ASP A 265 -17.84 -9.13 -16.29
CA ASP A 265 -18.86 -9.73 -17.16
C ASP A 265 -19.40 -8.78 -18.24
N LEU A 266 -18.92 -7.54 -18.27
CA LEU A 266 -19.12 -6.56 -19.33
C LEU A 266 -17.79 -6.26 -20.06
N ASP A 267 -17.83 -5.34 -21.02
CA ASP A 267 -16.63 -4.93 -21.76
C ASP A 267 -15.61 -4.28 -20.78
N PRO A 268 -14.38 -4.83 -20.66
CA PRO A 268 -13.36 -4.29 -19.74
C PRO A 268 -13.03 -2.83 -20.06
N LEU A 269 -12.83 -2.03 -19.02
CA LEU A 269 -12.58 -0.59 -19.17
C LEU A 269 -11.09 -0.23 -19.26
N GLU A 270 -10.18 -1.16 -18.98
CA GLU A 270 -8.72 -0.96 -18.99
C GLU A 270 -8.27 0.22 -18.09
N TYR A 271 -8.98 0.45 -16.98
CA TYR A 271 -8.77 1.60 -16.10
C TYR A 271 -7.59 1.47 -15.11
N LYS A 272 -6.83 0.36 -15.16
CA LYS A 272 -5.63 0.12 -14.33
C LYS A 272 -4.70 1.33 -14.25
N ASN A 273 -4.46 2.00 -15.39
CA ASN A 273 -3.55 3.15 -15.51
C ASN A 273 -4.25 4.45 -15.93
N THR A 274 -5.58 4.50 -15.84
CA THR A 274 -6.36 5.68 -16.24
C THR A 274 -6.52 6.62 -15.06
N ALA A 275 -6.27 7.92 -15.27
CA ALA A 275 -6.52 8.94 -14.26
C ALA A 275 -8.02 8.98 -13.90
N ILE A 276 -8.34 9.17 -12.62
CA ILE A 276 -9.72 9.13 -12.10
C ILE A 276 -10.62 10.12 -12.86
N GLU A 277 -10.10 11.29 -13.24
CA GLU A 277 -10.82 12.32 -13.99
C GLU A 277 -11.13 11.94 -15.44
N ASP A 278 -10.36 11.01 -16.02
CA ASP A 278 -10.51 10.54 -17.40
C ASP A 278 -11.39 9.29 -17.51
N MET A 279 -11.70 8.64 -16.38
CA MET A 279 -12.67 7.54 -16.33
C MET A 279 -14.09 8.06 -16.61
N THR A 280 -14.83 7.33 -17.44
CA THR A 280 -16.22 7.71 -17.78
C THR A 280 -17.14 7.45 -16.60
N ALA A 281 -17.69 8.52 -16.02
CA ALA A 281 -18.54 8.41 -14.84
C ALA A 281 -19.82 7.58 -15.08
N GLY A 282 -20.14 6.69 -14.14
CA GLY A 282 -21.35 5.86 -14.17
C GLY A 282 -21.29 4.68 -15.13
N VAL A 283 -20.11 4.32 -15.62
CA VAL A 283 -19.85 3.17 -16.50
C VAL A 283 -18.93 2.19 -15.79
N TYR A 284 -19.35 0.92 -15.70
CA TYR A 284 -18.65 -0.15 -14.98
C TYR A 284 -18.56 -1.42 -15.83
N ASP A 285 -17.56 -2.24 -15.54
CA ASP A 285 -17.34 -3.53 -16.24
C ASP A 285 -17.88 -4.75 -15.46
N ILE A 286 -18.48 -4.51 -14.29
CA ILE A 286 -19.21 -5.50 -13.49
C ILE A 286 -20.70 -5.13 -13.51
N GLY A 287 -21.54 -6.01 -14.07
CA GLY A 287 -22.97 -5.79 -14.27
C GLY A 287 -23.73 -5.46 -12.97
N ASP A 288 -23.40 -6.14 -11.88
CA ASP A 288 -24.02 -5.88 -10.57
C ASP A 288 -23.70 -4.47 -10.05
N ILE A 289 -22.47 -3.96 -10.25
CA ILE A 289 -22.09 -2.58 -9.91
C ILE A 289 -22.82 -1.58 -10.80
N GLN A 290 -22.94 -1.88 -12.10
CA GLN A 290 -23.65 -1.02 -13.04
C GLN A 290 -25.13 -0.86 -12.65
N ASP A 291 -25.80 -1.93 -12.25
CA ASP A 291 -27.18 -1.92 -11.78
C ASP A 291 -27.34 -1.21 -10.43
N LEU A 292 -26.36 -1.39 -9.53
CA LEU A 292 -26.32 -0.68 -8.25
C LEU A 292 -26.21 0.84 -8.46
N TYR A 293 -25.30 1.30 -9.32
CA TYR A 293 -25.17 2.72 -9.65
C TYR A 293 -26.47 3.31 -10.18
N ASN A 294 -27.09 2.64 -11.16
CA ASN A 294 -28.35 3.08 -11.77
C ASN A 294 -29.47 3.21 -10.72
N THR A 295 -29.53 2.25 -9.80
CA THR A 295 -30.51 2.22 -8.71
C THR A 295 -30.28 3.36 -7.72
N LEU A 296 -29.06 3.51 -7.23
CA LEU A 296 -28.71 4.52 -6.21
C LEU A 296 -28.89 5.94 -6.73
N VAL A 297 -28.46 6.23 -7.96
CA VAL A 297 -28.66 7.55 -8.56
C VAL A 297 -30.15 7.87 -8.73
N ALA A 298 -30.95 6.90 -9.19
CA ALA A 298 -32.39 7.09 -9.35
C ALA A 298 -33.08 7.41 -8.01
N VAL A 299 -32.74 6.69 -6.93
CA VAL A 299 -33.27 6.92 -5.59
C VAL A 299 -32.78 8.27 -5.04
N GLY A 300 -31.48 8.54 -5.12
CA GLY A 300 -30.88 9.72 -4.51
C GLY A 300 -31.36 11.04 -5.14
N GLN A 301 -31.74 11.01 -6.42
CA GLN A 301 -32.26 12.18 -7.12
C GLN A 301 -33.70 12.57 -6.72
N GLU A 302 -34.40 11.75 -5.92
CA GLU A 302 -35.77 12.07 -5.49
C GLU A 302 -35.84 13.28 -4.55
N SER A 303 -34.85 13.44 -3.67
CA SER A 303 -34.76 14.57 -2.72
C SER A 303 -33.42 14.61 -1.99
N ASP A 304 -33.09 15.74 -1.35
CA ASP A 304 -31.90 15.87 -0.49
C ASP A 304 -31.84 14.82 0.62
N GLN A 305 -32.99 14.42 1.19
CA GLN A 305 -33.03 13.36 2.19
C GLN A 305 -32.67 12.02 1.55
N LYS A 306 -33.27 11.67 0.41
CA LYS A 306 -32.97 10.44 -0.31
C LYS A 306 -31.51 10.37 -0.79
N ALA A 307 -30.93 11.50 -1.18
CA ALA A 307 -29.53 11.57 -1.52
C ALA A 307 -28.64 11.17 -0.33
N LEU A 308 -28.90 11.70 0.86
CA LEU A 308 -28.13 11.34 2.06
C LEU A 308 -28.39 9.91 2.53
N GLU A 309 -29.62 9.41 2.37
CA GLU A 309 -29.94 7.99 2.60
C GLU A 309 -29.12 7.09 1.67
N VAL A 310 -28.98 7.45 0.39
CA VAL A 310 -28.10 6.75 -0.57
C VAL A 310 -26.65 6.80 -0.14
N GLY A 311 -26.16 7.92 0.40
CA GLY A 311 -24.85 7.98 1.02
C GLY A 311 -24.69 6.91 2.11
N CYS A 312 -25.64 6.80 3.05
CA CYS A 312 -25.61 5.73 4.06
C CYS A 312 -25.64 4.32 3.44
N MET A 313 -26.38 4.12 2.35
CA MET A 313 -26.46 2.82 1.69
C MET A 313 -25.13 2.40 1.07
N VAL A 314 -24.47 3.32 0.35
CA VAL A 314 -23.16 3.08 -0.26
C VAL A 314 -22.15 2.68 0.81
N GLU A 315 -22.01 3.48 1.87
CA GLU A 315 -21.00 3.22 2.90
C GLU A 315 -21.23 1.90 3.65
N VAL A 316 -22.49 1.51 3.87
CA VAL A 316 -22.78 0.22 4.53
C VAL A 316 -22.50 -0.96 3.60
N THR A 317 -22.80 -0.85 2.31
CA THR A 317 -22.45 -1.88 1.32
C THR A 317 -20.94 -2.07 1.27
N ASP A 318 -20.21 -0.96 1.12
CA ASP A 318 -18.75 -0.94 1.04
C ASP A 318 -18.10 -1.54 2.30
N ILE A 319 -18.53 -1.13 3.51
CA ILE A 319 -18.01 -1.70 4.76
C ILE A 319 -18.28 -3.20 4.87
N ASN A 320 -19.46 -3.68 4.45
CA ASN A 320 -19.78 -5.11 4.52
C ASN A 320 -18.91 -5.93 3.55
N ASP A 321 -18.65 -5.38 2.36
CA ASP A 321 -17.81 -6.01 1.34
C ASP A 321 -16.34 -6.01 1.78
N LEU A 322 -15.83 -4.89 2.32
CA LEU A 322 -14.51 -4.80 2.93
C LEU A 322 -14.34 -5.74 4.13
N ASP A 323 -15.33 -5.86 5.03
CA ASP A 323 -15.24 -6.77 6.18
C ASP A 323 -15.07 -8.24 5.74
N ARG A 324 -15.75 -8.64 4.66
CA ARG A 324 -15.57 -9.97 4.05
C ARG A 324 -14.19 -10.10 3.42
N ASP A 325 -13.79 -9.13 2.61
CA ASP A 325 -12.58 -9.23 1.78
C ASP A 325 -11.29 -9.10 2.61
N ILE A 326 -11.35 -8.39 3.74
CA ILE A 326 -10.28 -8.38 4.76
C ILE A 326 -10.08 -9.76 5.36
N ILE A 327 -11.15 -10.51 5.64
CA ILE A 327 -11.04 -11.87 6.18
C ILE A 327 -10.34 -12.77 5.16
N LEU A 328 -10.74 -12.68 3.88
CA LEU A 328 -10.12 -13.44 2.80
C LEU A 328 -8.62 -13.11 2.66
N ALA A 329 -8.27 -11.83 2.64
CA ALA A 329 -6.87 -11.38 2.57
C ALA A 329 -6.04 -11.89 3.77
N GLN A 330 -6.61 -11.92 4.97
CA GLN A 330 -5.95 -12.46 6.16
C GLN A 330 -5.75 -13.98 6.09
N GLU A 331 -6.72 -14.73 5.57
CA GLU A 331 -6.61 -16.18 5.38
C GLU A 331 -5.49 -16.55 4.39
N GLU A 332 -5.23 -15.69 3.41
CA GLU A 332 -4.15 -15.84 2.42
C GLU A 332 -2.81 -15.23 2.87
N ASN A 333 -2.74 -14.63 4.07
CA ASN A 333 -1.59 -13.86 4.56
C ASN A 333 -1.20 -12.68 3.65
N ALA A 334 -2.15 -12.14 2.89
CA ALA A 334 -1.97 -10.94 2.08
C ALA A 334 -2.03 -9.68 2.96
N THR A 335 -0.95 -9.46 3.72
CA THR A 335 -0.90 -8.41 4.75
C THR A 335 -0.94 -6.98 4.19
N ASP A 336 -0.47 -6.80 2.96
CA ASP A 336 -0.53 -5.53 2.25
C ASP A 336 -1.95 -5.19 1.79
N ILE A 337 -2.66 -6.14 1.17
CA ILE A 337 -4.08 -5.99 0.81
C ILE A 337 -4.91 -5.76 2.07
N THR A 338 -4.65 -6.53 3.13
CA THR A 338 -5.29 -6.33 4.43
C THR A 338 -5.10 -4.90 4.93
N ALA A 339 -3.88 -4.34 4.87
CA ALA A 339 -3.62 -2.99 5.32
C ALA A 339 -4.34 -1.92 4.49
N VAL A 340 -4.39 -2.08 3.16
CA VAL A 340 -5.12 -1.18 2.26
C VAL A 340 -6.62 -1.25 2.50
N PHE A 341 -7.22 -2.45 2.57
CA PHE A 341 -8.66 -2.59 2.81
C PHE A 341 -9.08 -2.09 4.20
N ASN A 342 -8.23 -2.24 5.23
CA ASN A 342 -8.50 -1.59 6.51
C ASN A 342 -8.48 -0.06 6.40
N PHE A 343 -7.60 0.52 5.59
CA PHE A 343 -7.56 1.96 5.34
C PHE A 343 -8.85 2.46 4.67
N LEU A 344 -9.33 1.76 3.64
CA LEU A 344 -10.62 2.04 2.99
C LEU A 344 -11.75 1.99 4.01
N ARG A 345 -11.89 0.88 4.74
CA ARG A 345 -12.98 0.67 5.71
C ARG A 345 -13.02 1.74 6.81
N ASP A 346 -11.84 2.15 7.29
CA ASP A 346 -11.71 3.22 8.28
C ASP A 346 -12.16 4.59 7.73
N GLY A 347 -11.96 4.82 6.42
CA GLY A 347 -12.51 5.92 5.65
C GLY A 347 -14.04 5.84 5.58
N SER A 348 -14.57 4.70 5.15
CA SER A 348 -16.02 4.46 4.97
C SER A 348 -16.81 4.60 6.28
N TYR A 349 -16.24 4.21 7.43
CA TYR A 349 -16.83 4.52 8.74
C TYR A 349 -17.00 6.04 8.95
N SER A 350 -16.00 6.82 8.54
CA SER A 350 -16.03 8.28 8.68
C SER A 350 -17.06 8.91 7.74
N HIS A 351 -17.20 8.37 6.53
CA HIS A 351 -18.21 8.80 5.56
C HIS A 351 -19.64 8.47 6.03
N TYR A 352 -19.88 7.25 6.54
CA TYR A 352 -21.17 6.85 7.13
C TYR A 352 -21.61 7.85 8.20
N TRP A 353 -20.71 8.22 9.12
CA TRP A 353 -21.03 9.20 10.16
C TRP A 353 -21.23 10.62 9.62
N ALA A 354 -20.63 10.97 8.48
CA ALA A 354 -20.90 12.24 7.81
C ALA A 354 -22.32 12.27 7.26
N PHE A 355 -22.78 11.21 6.56
CA PHE A 355 -24.14 11.12 6.05
C PHE A 355 -25.20 11.02 7.15
N ASP A 356 -24.95 10.23 8.20
CA ASP A 356 -25.80 10.16 9.39
C ASP A 356 -26.00 11.54 10.03
N LYS A 357 -24.91 12.30 10.17
CA LYS A 357 -24.95 13.69 10.67
C LYS A 357 -25.69 14.61 9.71
N GLY A 358 -25.52 14.44 8.40
CA GLY A 358 -26.28 15.14 7.37
C GLY A 358 -27.79 14.98 7.56
N LEU A 359 -28.25 13.74 7.69
CA LEU A 359 -29.66 13.41 7.92
C LEU A 359 -30.19 14.04 9.21
N LYS A 360 -29.41 13.95 10.30
CA LYS A 360 -29.77 14.58 11.58
C LYS A 360 -29.87 16.10 11.50
N ASN A 361 -29.00 16.75 10.73
CA ASN A 361 -29.07 18.20 10.49
C ASN A 361 -30.33 18.62 9.71
N MET A 362 -30.90 17.70 8.92
CA MET A 362 -32.19 17.90 8.22
C MET A 362 -33.41 17.58 9.10
N GLY A 363 -33.20 17.18 10.36
CA GLY A 363 -34.27 16.84 11.29
C GLY A 363 -34.68 15.36 11.28
N ILE A 364 -33.96 14.50 10.55
CA ILE A 364 -34.16 13.05 10.58
C ILE A 364 -33.40 12.48 11.78
N THR A 365 -34.11 12.36 12.91
CA THR A 365 -33.49 12.02 14.21
C THR A 365 -32.73 10.70 14.22
N ASP A 366 -33.21 9.74 13.43
CA ASP A 366 -32.69 8.38 13.38
C ASP A 366 -31.44 8.28 12.49
N GLY A 367 -31.07 9.36 11.79
CA GLY A 367 -29.92 9.38 10.89
C GLY A 367 -29.99 8.27 9.85
N CYS A 368 -28.88 7.55 9.63
CA CYS A 368 -28.84 6.46 8.65
C CYS A 368 -29.82 5.31 8.96
N CYS A 369 -30.23 5.14 10.23
CA CYS A 369 -31.20 4.10 10.61
C CYS A 369 -32.60 4.32 9.99
N VAL A 370 -32.87 5.50 9.41
CA VAL A 370 -34.13 5.77 8.68
C VAL A 370 -34.28 4.92 7.42
N VAL A 371 -33.16 4.47 6.84
CA VAL A 371 -33.15 3.67 5.60
C VAL A 371 -33.66 2.27 5.85
N GLY A 372 -33.22 1.66 6.97
CA GLY A 372 -33.54 0.29 7.34
C GLY A 372 -32.70 -0.16 8.52
N THR A 373 -33.09 -1.28 9.14
CA THR A 373 -32.34 -1.86 10.28
C THR A 373 -30.95 -2.35 9.88
N GLU A 374 -30.82 -2.78 8.64
CA GLU A 374 -29.60 -3.24 7.99
C GLU A 374 -28.62 -2.09 7.67
N TYR A 375 -29.07 -0.83 7.75
CA TYR A 375 -28.22 0.36 7.61
C TYR A 375 -27.98 1.07 8.95
N CYS A 376 -28.42 0.46 10.05
CA CYS A 376 -28.34 1.05 11.38
C CYS A 376 -27.15 0.49 12.16
N HIS A 377 -26.00 1.17 12.08
CA HIS A 377 -24.74 0.70 12.66
C HIS A 377 -24.19 1.64 13.76
N PRO A 378 -24.84 1.73 14.93
CA PRO A 378 -24.33 2.55 16.04
C PRO A 378 -22.99 2.05 16.62
N GLN A 379 -22.60 0.82 16.29
CA GLN A 379 -21.35 0.19 16.70
C GLN A 379 -20.14 0.61 15.85
N TYR A 380 -20.35 1.23 14.68
CA TYR A 380 -19.23 1.65 13.84
C TYR A 380 -18.34 2.66 14.57
N PRO A 381 -17.02 2.54 14.47
CA PRO A 381 -16.10 3.46 15.12
C PRO A 381 -16.42 4.92 14.77
N GLN A 382 -16.59 5.75 15.80
CA GLN A 382 -16.68 7.19 15.65
C GLN A 382 -15.29 7.77 15.91
N ASN A 383 -14.58 8.11 14.84
CA ASN A 383 -13.30 8.78 14.98
C ASN A 383 -13.53 10.15 15.65
N GLU A 384 -13.12 10.33 16.92
CA GLU A 384 -13.11 11.65 17.60
C GLU A 384 -12.28 12.69 16.81
N ASN A 385 -11.46 12.23 15.87
CA ASN A 385 -10.60 13.00 14.98
C ASN A 385 -11.11 13.12 13.52
N GLY A 386 -12.36 12.77 13.22
CA GLY A 386 -12.97 12.91 11.87
C GLY A 386 -12.94 14.34 11.28
N ASN A 387 -12.48 15.32 12.07
CA ASN A 387 -12.19 16.68 11.63
C ASN A 387 -10.85 16.85 10.88
N LYS A 388 -10.00 15.82 10.74
CA LYS A 388 -8.71 15.94 10.01
C LYS A 388 -8.76 15.53 8.54
N TYR A 389 -9.71 14.70 8.12
CA TYR A 389 -9.86 14.31 6.72
C TYR A 389 -11.07 14.97 6.03
N GLY A 390 -12.06 15.45 6.81
CA GLY A 390 -13.18 16.27 6.33
C GLY A 390 -12.94 17.78 6.34
N GLN A 391 -11.72 18.23 6.65
CA GLN A 391 -11.29 19.64 6.59
C GLN A 391 -9.91 19.77 5.92
N LEU A 392 -9.83 19.37 4.66
CA LEU A 392 -8.88 19.93 3.70
C LEU A 392 -9.66 20.35 2.45
#